data_AF-A0A0F9BHV4-F1
#
_entry.id   AF-A0A0F9BHV4-F1
#
_cell.length_a   1.000
_cell.length_b   1.000
_cell.length_c   1.000
_cell.angle_alpha   90.00
_cell.angle_beta   90.00
_cell.angle_gamma   90.00
#
_symmetry.space_group_name_H-M   'P 1'
#
loop_
_entity.id
_entity.type
_entity.pdbx_description
1 polymer ?
#
loop_
_entity_poly.entity_id
_entity_poly.type
_entity_poly.pdbx_seq_one_letter_code
_entity_poly.pdbx_strand_id
1 'polypeptide(L)'
;STKDIPVIMLTARDFSIEDGKKEELNISDCLDEDTMSSDSATMLATQQSIKAYADTKSTFTIDGTQVFNTTLTSANTFQDLDLSGQVGSNSAMVFLQITSSTVGFYAVKPKGEGNATATNHFNGGGDALGCNFAEFDGAKVAYMITTTDTSGVVQHAAGNNSTTFAIKLISYVK
;
A
#
# COMPACT_ATOMS: atom_id res chain seq x y z
N SER A 1 -17.52 -66.51 -38.51
CA SER A 1 -17.18 -65.13 -38.88
C SER A 1 -17.57 -64.23 -37.72
N THR A 2 -16.73 -63.27 -37.38
CA THR A 2 -16.66 -62.54 -36.10
C THR A 2 -17.98 -61.95 -35.59
N LYS A 3 -18.29 -62.16 -34.30
CA LYS A 3 -19.34 -61.44 -33.58
C LYS A 3 -18.83 -60.03 -33.29
N ASP A 4 -19.49 -59.01 -33.83
CA ASP A 4 -19.17 -57.62 -33.52
C ASP A 4 -19.49 -57.33 -32.04
N ILE A 5 -18.46 -56.95 -31.29
CA ILE A 5 -18.59 -56.51 -29.90
C ILE A 5 -18.79 -54.99 -29.96
N PRO A 6 -19.91 -54.45 -29.44
CA PRO A 6 -20.11 -53.00 -29.44
C PRO A 6 -19.06 -52.35 -28.53
N VAL A 7 -18.18 -51.53 -29.11
CA VAL A 7 -17.24 -50.71 -28.36
C VAL A 7 -17.95 -49.41 -27.98
N ILE A 8 -18.39 -49.31 -26.73
CA ILE A 8 -18.77 -48.05 -26.13
C ILE A 8 -17.54 -47.51 -25.40
N MET A 9 -16.83 -46.57 -26.02
CA MET A 9 -15.87 -45.71 -25.32
C MET A 9 -16.61 -44.46 -24.85
N LEU A 10 -16.78 -44.31 -23.55
CA LEU A 10 -17.25 -43.08 -22.90
C LEU A 10 -16.24 -42.71 -21.82
N THR A 11 -15.31 -41.79 -22.08
CA THR A 11 -14.50 -41.19 -21.00
C THR A 11 -14.08 -39.75 -21.30
N ALA A 12 -14.99 -38.82 -21.07
CA ALA A 12 -14.75 -37.57 -20.33
C ALA A 12 -16.15 -37.15 -19.87
N ARG A 13 -16.45 -37.29 -18.58
CA ARG A 13 -17.82 -37.19 -18.05
C ARG A 13 -18.48 -35.82 -18.27
N ASP A 14 -17.76 -34.80 -18.77
CA ASP A 14 -18.25 -33.42 -18.88
C ASP A 14 -17.81 -32.65 -20.14
N PHE A 15 -17.61 -33.29 -21.31
CA PHE A 15 -17.51 -32.53 -22.58
C PHE A 15 -18.72 -32.77 -23.48
N SER A 16 -19.80 -32.04 -23.21
CA SER A 16 -20.96 -31.97 -24.11
C SER A 16 -20.69 -30.92 -25.19
N ILE A 17 -20.46 -31.35 -26.44
CA ILE A 17 -20.55 -30.47 -27.61
C ILE A 17 -22.00 -30.55 -28.08
N GLU A 18 -22.85 -29.60 -27.66
CA GLU A 18 -24.29 -29.64 -27.98
C GLU A 18 -24.62 -29.45 -29.47
N ASP A 19 -23.67 -29.01 -30.32
CA ASP A 19 -23.94 -28.71 -31.75
C ASP A 19 -23.06 -29.51 -32.75
N GLY A 20 -22.30 -30.51 -32.31
CA GLY A 20 -21.49 -31.35 -33.21
C GLY A 20 -20.42 -30.62 -34.04
N LYS A 21 -20.18 -29.32 -33.79
CA LYS A 21 -19.05 -28.57 -34.32
C LYS A 21 -17.79 -28.98 -33.56
N LYS A 22 -16.72 -29.30 -34.28
CA LYS A 22 -15.40 -29.53 -33.68
C LYS A 22 -14.83 -28.19 -33.21
N GLU A 23 -15.32 -27.70 -32.08
CA GLU A 23 -14.69 -26.60 -31.36
C GLU A 23 -13.60 -27.25 -30.49
N GLU A 24 -12.41 -27.41 -31.08
CA GLU A 24 -11.22 -27.82 -30.35
C GLU A 24 -10.85 -26.65 -29.42
N LEU A 25 -11.10 -26.80 -28.12
CA LEU A 25 -10.58 -25.87 -27.11
C LEU A 25 -9.05 -25.87 -27.25
N ASN A 26 -8.52 -24.81 -27.84
CA ASN A 26 -7.09 -24.67 -28.06
C ASN A 26 -6.47 -24.00 -26.84
N ILE A 27 -5.20 -24.31 -26.54
CA ILE A 27 -4.44 -23.63 -25.48
C ILE A 27 -4.40 -22.10 -25.70
N SER A 28 -4.58 -21.65 -26.95
CA SER A 28 -4.73 -20.24 -27.33
C SER A 28 -6.01 -19.56 -26.83
N ASP A 29 -7.01 -20.32 -26.38
CA ASP A 29 -8.25 -19.79 -25.79
C ASP A 29 -8.09 -19.49 -24.29
N CYS A 30 -6.94 -19.84 -23.71
CA CYS A 30 -6.53 -19.54 -22.35
C CYS A 30 -5.56 -18.36 -22.33
N LEU A 31 -5.86 -17.35 -21.52
CA LEU A 31 -5.00 -16.18 -21.36
C LEU A 31 -3.96 -16.36 -20.24
N ASP A 32 -2.78 -15.80 -20.50
CA ASP A 32 -1.74 -15.51 -19.52
C ASP A 32 -1.94 -14.07 -19.01
N GLU A 33 -2.69 -13.94 -17.92
CA GLU A 33 -2.97 -12.71 -17.21
C GLU A 33 -2.09 -12.53 -15.97
N ASP A 34 -0.87 -13.07 -15.94
CA ASP A 34 0.06 -12.95 -14.80
C ASP A 34 0.34 -11.48 -14.45
N THR A 35 0.25 -10.60 -15.45
CA THR A 35 0.48 -9.16 -15.33
C THR A 35 -0.79 -8.31 -15.50
N MET A 36 -1.95 -8.94 -15.79
CA MET A 36 -3.20 -8.27 -16.19
C MET A 36 -2.96 -7.20 -17.28
N SER A 37 -2.28 -7.59 -18.36
CA SER A 37 -1.92 -6.68 -19.46
C SER A 37 -2.98 -6.62 -20.56
N SER A 38 -3.96 -7.52 -20.53
CA SER A 38 -5.08 -7.59 -21.45
C SER A 38 -6.41 -7.78 -20.71
N ASP A 39 -7.51 -7.61 -21.45
CA ASP A 39 -8.87 -7.89 -21.00
C ASP A 39 -9.59 -8.71 -22.09
N SER A 40 -10.36 -9.74 -21.70
CA SER A 40 -11.20 -10.51 -22.61
C SER A 40 -12.53 -10.91 -21.99
N ALA A 41 -13.61 -10.76 -22.74
CA ALA A 41 -14.95 -11.16 -22.33
C ALA A 41 -15.28 -12.62 -22.69
N THR A 42 -14.46 -13.27 -23.52
CA THR A 42 -14.76 -14.59 -24.09
C THR A 42 -13.68 -15.64 -23.80
N MET A 43 -12.51 -15.25 -23.30
CA MET A 43 -11.41 -16.14 -22.99
C MET A 43 -11.28 -16.32 -21.47
N LEU A 44 -10.84 -17.51 -21.04
CA LEU A 44 -10.63 -17.82 -19.63
C LEU A 44 -9.15 -17.65 -19.27
N ALA A 45 -8.86 -17.07 -18.10
CA ALA A 45 -7.53 -17.12 -17.53
C ALA A 45 -7.30 -18.42 -16.75
N THR A 46 -6.05 -18.89 -16.70
CA THR A 46 -5.71 -20.11 -15.95
C THR A 46 -5.59 -19.84 -14.44
N GLN A 47 -5.78 -20.85 -13.60
CA GLN A 47 -5.54 -20.72 -12.15
C GLN A 47 -4.10 -20.34 -11.81
N GLN A 48 -3.12 -20.86 -12.54
CA GLN A 48 -1.71 -20.47 -12.34
C GLN A 48 -1.53 -19.00 -12.64
N SER A 49 -2.21 -18.51 -13.66
CA SER A 49 -2.04 -17.14 -14.07
C SER A 49 -2.67 -16.12 -13.12
N ILE A 50 -3.89 -16.42 -12.68
CA ILE A 50 -4.56 -15.67 -11.61
C ILE A 50 -3.73 -15.72 -10.33
N LYS A 51 -3.11 -16.86 -10.01
CA LYS A 51 -2.25 -17.00 -8.84
C LYS A 51 -0.99 -16.15 -8.96
N ALA A 52 -0.31 -16.15 -10.12
CA ALA A 52 0.86 -15.33 -10.35
C ALA A 52 0.54 -13.84 -10.17
N TYR A 53 -0.57 -13.36 -10.76
CA TYR A 53 -1.04 -12.00 -10.55
C TYR A 53 -1.36 -11.69 -9.09
N ALA A 54 -2.12 -12.57 -8.42
CA ALA A 54 -2.50 -12.38 -7.01
C ALA A 54 -1.27 -12.38 -6.09
N ASP A 55 -0.28 -13.23 -6.35
CA ASP A 55 0.98 -13.30 -5.61
C ASP A 55 1.82 -12.02 -5.83
N THR A 56 1.69 -11.33 -6.98
CA THR A 56 2.36 -10.03 -7.20
C THR A 56 1.74 -8.88 -6.43
N LYS A 57 0.50 -9.01 -5.96
CA LYS A 57 -0.14 -7.96 -5.17
C LYS A 57 0.45 -7.99 -3.78
N SER A 58 1.21 -6.94 -3.47
CA SER A 58 1.89 -6.78 -2.21
C SER A 58 0.90 -7.01 -1.06
N THR A 59 1.16 -8.05 -0.30
CA THR A 59 0.62 -8.15 1.05
C THR A 59 1.30 -7.06 1.89
N PHE A 60 0.57 -6.50 2.85
CA PHE A 60 1.06 -5.46 3.75
C PHE A 60 2.36 -5.94 4.43
N THR A 61 3.50 -5.49 3.93
CA THR A 61 4.83 -5.91 4.41
C THR A 61 5.32 -4.88 5.42
N ILE A 62 5.68 -5.35 6.61
CA ILE A 62 6.18 -4.53 7.70
C ILE A 62 7.70 -4.66 7.69
N ASP A 63 8.38 -3.77 6.95
CA ASP A 63 9.84 -3.67 6.95
C ASP A 63 10.25 -2.20 7.09
N GLY A 64 10.69 -1.85 8.30
CA GLY A 64 10.87 -0.46 8.70
C GLY A 64 12.13 0.16 8.14
N THR A 65 11.99 1.04 7.14
CA THR A 65 13.09 1.83 6.59
C THR A 65 13.21 3.17 7.31
N GLN A 66 14.40 3.52 7.80
CA GLN A 66 14.64 4.80 8.45
C GLN A 66 14.67 5.93 7.43
N VAL A 67 13.74 6.88 7.55
CA VAL A 67 13.54 8.00 6.60
C VAL A 67 13.92 9.35 7.20
N PHE A 68 14.05 9.43 8.52
CA PHE A 68 14.47 10.63 9.23
C PHE A 68 15.17 10.24 10.53
N ASN A 69 16.27 10.90 10.87
CA ASN A 69 17.02 10.66 12.11
C ASN A 69 17.90 11.85 12.45
N THR A 70 17.25 12.99 12.68
CA THR A 70 17.91 14.25 12.98
C THR A 70 16.95 15.13 13.77
N THR A 71 17.37 16.35 14.08
CA THR A 71 16.51 17.38 14.67
C THR A 71 15.66 18.06 13.60
N LEU A 72 14.52 18.62 13.99
CA LEU A 72 13.77 19.51 13.09
C LEU A 72 14.52 20.83 12.88
N THR A 73 14.18 21.56 11.83
CA THR A 73 14.75 22.88 11.53
C THR A 73 14.21 23.97 12.44
N SER A 74 12.94 23.87 12.86
CA SER A 74 12.27 24.85 13.72
C SER A 74 11.22 24.17 14.58
N ALA A 75 11.09 24.62 15.83
CA ALA A 75 10.05 24.13 16.72
C ALA A 75 8.66 24.58 16.23
N ASN A 76 7.66 23.73 16.45
CA ASN A 76 6.24 23.97 16.15
C ASN A 76 5.93 24.30 14.68
N THR A 77 6.88 24.15 13.76
CA THR A 77 6.70 24.50 12.34
C THR A 77 6.71 23.23 11.50
N PHE A 78 5.70 23.06 10.65
CA PHE A 78 5.66 21.94 9.72
C PHE A 78 6.73 22.10 8.64
N GLN A 79 7.55 21.07 8.48
CA GLN A 79 8.50 20.94 7.38
C GLN A 79 8.17 19.67 6.59
N ASP A 80 8.62 19.63 5.34
CA ASP A 80 8.44 18.46 4.49
C ASP A 80 9.26 17.28 5.00
N LEU A 81 8.62 16.11 4.99
CA LEU A 81 9.26 14.80 5.12
C LEU A 81 9.04 14.08 3.79
N ASP A 82 10.10 14.00 3.00
CA ASP A 82 10.08 13.34 1.71
C ASP A 82 10.17 11.82 1.88
N LEU A 83 9.10 11.12 1.49
CA LEU A 83 9.00 9.67 1.53
C LEU A 83 9.06 9.05 0.12
N SER A 84 9.26 9.87 -0.92
CA SER A 84 9.22 9.46 -2.33
C SER A 84 10.24 8.37 -2.68
N GLY A 85 11.37 8.31 -1.96
CA GLY A 85 12.33 7.21 -2.10
C GLY A 85 11.76 5.82 -1.79
N GLN A 86 10.68 5.75 -0.99
CA GLN A 86 10.02 4.50 -0.62
C GLN A 86 8.65 4.34 -1.26
N VAL A 87 7.85 5.42 -1.30
CA VAL A 87 6.48 5.39 -1.84
C VAL A 87 6.41 5.74 -3.33
N GLY A 88 7.48 6.30 -3.92
CA GLY A 88 7.47 6.94 -5.23
C GLY A 88 6.70 8.26 -5.26
N SER A 89 6.58 8.89 -6.42
CA SER A 89 5.69 10.05 -6.62
C SER A 89 4.23 9.61 -6.67
N ASN A 90 3.68 9.23 -5.52
CA ASN A 90 2.32 8.71 -5.38
C ASN A 90 1.65 9.27 -4.12
N SER A 91 0.33 9.44 -4.19
CA SER A 91 -0.50 9.56 -3.00
C SER A 91 -0.67 8.17 -2.38
N ALA A 92 -0.11 7.98 -1.19
CA ALA A 92 -0.09 6.72 -0.48
C ALA A 92 -0.46 6.96 0.99
N MET A 93 -1.20 6.03 1.59
CA MET A 93 -1.35 5.96 3.04
C MET A 93 -0.07 5.37 3.63
N VAL A 94 0.56 6.07 4.56
CA VAL A 94 1.85 5.68 5.16
C VAL A 94 1.69 5.35 6.64
N PHE A 95 2.45 4.35 7.09
CA PHE A 95 2.52 3.93 8.49
C PHE A 95 3.90 4.28 9.03
N LEU A 96 3.96 5.26 9.94
CA LEU A 96 5.19 5.81 10.47
C LEU A 96 5.40 5.35 11.91
N GLN A 97 6.61 4.93 12.24
CA GLN A 97 7.06 4.73 13.61
C GLN A 97 7.98 5.90 13.99
N ILE A 98 7.61 6.64 15.02
CA ILE A 98 8.37 7.79 15.54
C ILE A 98 8.96 7.40 16.88
N THR A 99 10.25 7.67 17.08
CA THR A 99 10.95 7.50 18.36
C THR A 99 11.59 8.82 18.76
N SER A 100 11.38 9.21 20.02
CA SER A 100 12.01 10.38 20.64
C SER A 100 12.79 9.93 21.87
N SER A 101 13.93 10.56 22.17
CA SER A 101 14.69 10.32 23.41
C SER A 101 14.32 11.27 24.54
N THR A 102 13.46 12.27 24.29
CA THR A 102 13.05 13.27 25.28
C THR A 102 11.53 13.41 25.35
N VAL A 103 11.05 14.06 26.40
CA VAL A 103 9.66 14.50 26.50
C VAL A 103 9.37 15.56 25.45
N GLY A 104 8.22 15.47 24.79
CA GLY A 104 7.78 16.42 23.77
C GLY A 104 6.68 15.84 22.89
N PHE A 105 6.09 16.65 22.02
CA PHE A 105 5.13 16.16 21.04
C PHE A 105 5.73 16.01 19.65
N TYR A 106 5.09 15.16 18.85
CA TYR A 106 5.30 15.03 17.42
C TYR A 106 3.96 15.10 16.70
N ALA A 107 3.95 15.66 15.49
CA ALA A 107 2.79 15.74 14.64
C ALA A 107 3.15 15.43 13.19
N VAL A 108 2.26 14.74 12.48
CA VAL A 108 2.36 14.50 11.04
C VAL A 108 1.02 14.81 10.36
N LYS A 109 1.06 15.29 9.13
CA LYS A 109 -0.12 15.60 8.33
C LYS A 109 0.16 15.45 6.84
N PRO A 110 -0.89 15.35 6.00
CA PRO A 110 -0.70 15.49 4.57
C PRO A 110 -0.14 16.87 4.22
N LYS A 111 0.69 16.94 3.20
CA LYS A 111 1.30 18.20 2.77
C LYS A 111 0.22 19.15 2.24
N GLY A 112 0.29 20.41 2.68
CA GLY A 112 -0.66 21.46 2.27
C GLY A 112 -1.95 21.53 3.09
N GLU A 113 -2.24 20.55 3.95
CA GLU A 113 -3.45 20.54 4.77
C GLU A 113 -3.29 21.34 6.07
N GLY A 114 -4.32 22.05 6.50
CA GLY A 114 -4.30 22.80 7.77
C GLY A 114 -3.23 23.91 7.84
N ASN A 115 -2.83 24.28 9.05
CA ASN A 115 -1.88 25.38 9.27
C ASN A 115 -0.42 24.98 9.06
N ALA A 116 0.43 26.01 8.87
CA ALA A 116 1.88 25.86 8.80
C ALA A 116 2.55 25.49 10.14
N THR A 117 1.85 25.65 11.27
CA THR A 117 2.39 25.38 12.61
C THR A 117 1.60 24.29 13.34
N ALA A 118 2.30 23.49 14.14
CA ALA A 118 1.71 22.50 15.03
C ALA A 118 1.41 23.11 16.41
N THR A 119 0.26 22.77 16.99
CA THR A 119 -0.15 23.22 18.33
C THR A 119 -0.87 22.08 19.04
N ASN A 120 -0.53 21.84 20.32
CA ASN A 120 -0.96 20.68 21.10
C ASN A 120 -2.45 20.70 21.53
N HIS A 121 -3.28 21.69 21.15
CA HIS A 121 -4.65 21.77 21.67
C HIS A 121 -5.68 22.09 20.57
N PHE A 122 -6.86 21.44 20.68
CA PHE A 122 -8.12 21.88 20.08
C PHE A 122 -8.55 23.19 20.74
N ASN A 123 -7.94 24.31 20.39
CA ASN A 123 -8.36 25.61 20.90
C ASN A 123 -9.19 26.31 19.81
N GLY A 124 -10.44 25.84 19.69
CA GLY A 124 -11.40 26.22 18.67
C GLY A 124 -11.26 27.67 18.20
N GLY A 125 -10.77 27.83 16.97
CA GLY A 125 -10.63 29.15 16.33
C GLY A 125 -9.58 29.22 15.23
N GLY A 126 -8.66 28.27 15.14
CA GLY A 126 -7.64 28.26 14.08
C GLY A 126 -6.69 27.08 14.16
N ASP A 127 -7.13 25.93 14.67
CA ASP A 127 -6.27 24.76 14.85
C ASP A 127 -5.93 24.10 13.50
N ALA A 128 -4.75 23.50 13.39
CA ALA A 128 -4.40 22.67 12.24
C ALA A 128 -5.36 21.47 12.18
N LEU A 129 -6.45 21.61 11.43
CA LEU A 129 -7.36 20.51 11.13
C LEU A 129 -6.55 19.41 10.41
N GLY A 130 -6.54 18.18 10.95
CA GLY A 130 -6.08 17.00 10.22
C GLY A 130 -4.65 16.50 10.47
N CYS A 131 -3.94 16.94 11.53
CA CYS A 131 -2.67 16.30 11.90
C CYS A 131 -2.87 15.14 12.89
N ASN A 132 -2.14 14.04 12.68
CA ASN A 132 -1.98 12.98 13.65
C ASN A 132 -0.94 13.41 14.67
N PHE A 133 -1.23 13.21 15.95
CA PHE A 133 -0.47 13.78 17.05
C PHE A 133 -0.11 12.72 18.10
N ALA A 134 1.09 12.79 18.66
CA ALA A 134 1.49 11.97 19.79
C ALA A 134 2.40 12.74 20.74
N GLU A 135 2.21 12.48 22.03
CA GLU A 135 3.08 12.95 23.10
C GLU A 135 4.05 11.83 23.50
N PHE A 136 5.29 12.20 23.75
CA PHE A 136 6.36 11.32 24.21
C PHE A 136 6.70 11.70 25.64
N ASP A 137 6.77 10.70 26.52
CA ASP A 137 7.37 10.81 27.85
C ASP A 137 8.61 9.91 27.91
N GLY A 138 9.77 10.48 27.57
CA GLY A 138 11.04 9.77 27.47
C GLY A 138 11.19 8.93 26.19
N ALA A 139 12.02 7.87 26.26
CA ALA A 139 12.37 7.00 25.14
C ALA A 139 11.22 6.06 24.71
N LYS A 140 10.13 6.62 24.22
CA LYS A 140 8.92 5.90 23.78
C LYS A 140 8.77 5.94 22.26
N VAL A 141 7.92 5.06 21.77
CA VAL A 141 7.60 4.90 20.34
C VAL A 141 6.14 5.26 20.12
N ALA A 142 5.86 6.03 19.09
CA ALA A 142 4.51 6.27 18.58
C ALA A 142 4.37 5.73 17.16
N TYR A 143 3.19 5.21 16.84
CA TYR A 143 2.82 4.84 15.48
C TYR A 143 1.78 5.83 14.97
N MET A 144 2.01 6.38 13.79
CA MET A 144 1.14 7.38 13.17
C MET A 144 0.82 7.00 11.73
N ILE A 145 -0.36 7.38 11.27
CA ILE A 145 -0.81 7.12 9.90
C ILE A 145 -1.16 8.45 9.25
N THR A 146 -0.74 8.67 8.02
CA THR A 146 -1.14 9.85 7.23
C THR A 146 -1.09 9.53 5.74
N THR A 147 -1.38 10.49 4.88
CA THR A 147 -1.29 10.31 3.43
C THR A 147 -0.24 11.26 2.84
N THR A 148 0.53 10.75 1.87
CA THR A 148 1.42 11.58 1.06
C THR A 148 0.63 12.37 0.03
N ASP A 149 1.17 13.53 -0.37
CA ASP A 149 0.74 14.19 -1.59
C ASP A 149 1.14 13.37 -2.85
N THR A 150 0.84 13.89 -4.04
CA THR A 150 1.19 13.24 -5.31
C THR A 150 2.70 13.14 -5.55
N SER A 151 3.52 13.85 -4.77
CA SER A 151 4.98 13.78 -4.84
C SER A 151 5.57 12.79 -3.85
N GLY A 152 4.76 12.11 -3.03
CA GLY A 152 5.26 11.20 -2.00
C GLY A 152 5.70 11.91 -0.72
N VAL A 153 5.23 13.14 -0.47
CA VAL A 153 5.66 13.98 0.65
C VAL A 153 4.56 14.13 1.70
N VAL A 154 4.94 14.05 2.98
CA VAL A 154 4.10 14.44 4.13
C VAL A 154 4.73 15.64 4.81
N GLN A 155 4.02 16.25 5.76
CA GLN A 155 4.58 17.31 6.60
C GLN A 155 4.61 16.88 8.06
N HIS A 156 5.70 17.19 8.74
CA HIS A 156 5.91 16.83 10.14
C HIS A 156 6.38 18.01 10.99
N ALA A 157 6.11 17.94 12.29
CA ALA A 157 6.47 18.99 13.24
C ALA A 157 6.68 18.37 14.63
N ALA A 158 7.40 19.09 15.49
CA ALA A 158 7.59 18.73 16.89
C ALA A 158 7.62 19.98 17.77
N GLY A 159 7.36 19.81 19.06
CA GLY A 159 7.35 20.93 20.01
C GLY A 159 8.72 21.58 20.25
N ASN A 160 9.80 20.96 19.78
CA ASN A 160 11.15 21.45 19.90
C ASN A 160 11.98 21.07 18.65
N ASN A 161 13.14 21.71 18.49
CA ASN A 161 14.10 21.45 17.42
C ASN A 161 15.50 21.06 17.96
N SER A 162 15.57 20.64 19.22
CA SER A 162 16.82 20.21 19.87
C SER A 162 16.88 18.70 20.07
N THR A 163 15.73 18.02 20.01
CA THR A 163 15.62 16.57 20.11
C THR A 163 15.74 15.93 18.74
N THR A 164 16.57 14.89 18.65
CA THR A 164 16.60 14.00 17.50
C THR A 164 15.37 13.11 17.50
N PHE A 165 14.59 13.17 16.42
CA PHE A 165 13.52 12.23 16.18
C PHE A 165 13.98 11.21 15.15
N ALA A 166 13.77 9.93 15.45
CA ALA A 166 13.98 8.85 14.50
C ALA A 166 12.63 8.40 13.95
N ILE A 167 12.47 8.45 12.63
CA ILE A 167 11.26 8.01 11.93
C ILE A 167 11.62 6.84 11.03
N LYS A 168 10.84 5.77 11.16
CA LYS A 168 10.83 4.68 10.20
C LYS A 168 9.51 4.69 9.45
N LEU A 169 9.56 4.59 8.13
CA LEU A 169 8.41 4.20 7.34
C LEU A 169 8.30 2.67 7.44
N ILE A 170 7.26 2.20 8.10
CA ILE A 170 7.05 0.78 8.41
C ILE A 170 6.38 0.05 7.24
N SER A 171 5.42 0.71 6.62
CA SER A 171 4.71 0.21 5.45
C SER A 171 3.92 1.34 4.81
N TYR A 172 3.34 1.08 3.63
CA TYR A 172 2.44 2.00 2.96
C TYR A 172 1.47 1.25 2.04
N VAL A 173 0.35 1.90 1.71
CA VAL A 173 -0.64 1.44 0.73
C VAL A 173 -0.79 2.52 -0.33
N LYS A 174 -0.66 2.15 -1.61
CA LYS A 174 -0.86 3.01 -2.77
C LYS A 174 -2.30 2.92 -3.26
#